data_AF-A0A7K4BJR2-F1
#
_entry.id   AF-A0A7K4BJR2-F1
#
_cell.length_a   1.000
_cell.length_b   1.000
_cell.length_c   1.000
_cell.angle_alpha   90.00
_cell.angle_beta   90.00
_cell.angle_gamma   90.00
#
_symmetry.space_group_name_H-M   'P 1'
#
loop_
_entity.id
_entity.type
_entity.pdbx_description
1 polymer ?
#
loop_
_entity_poly.entity_id
_entity_poly.type
_entity_poly.pdbx_seq_one_letter_code
_entity_poly.pdbx_strand_id
1 'polypeptide(L)'
;MKKDFLSLVDIDRHELEDIVSDAIHLKQMKSAGTAHEYLKGKSLGMIFEKASTRTRVSFEVGMTDLGGHALFLNPQDLQLGRGEEIRDTARALARYVDAMMIR
;
A
#
# COMPACT_ATOMS: atom_id res chain seq x y z
N MET A 1 -14.14 -10.68 -1.75
CA MET A 1 -13.22 -9.56 -1.99
C MET A 1 -11.99 -10.08 -2.72
N LYS A 2 -11.69 -9.53 -3.90
CA LYS A 2 -10.36 -9.72 -4.52
C LYS A 2 -9.30 -9.20 -3.54
N LYS A 3 -8.18 -9.93 -3.41
CA LYS A 3 -7.10 -9.56 -2.50
C LYS A 3 -6.30 -8.35 -2.99
N ASP A 4 -6.33 -8.10 -4.29
CA ASP A 4 -5.46 -7.13 -4.96
C ASP A 4 -6.27 -6.02 -5.63
N PHE A 5 -5.77 -4.79 -5.52
CA PHE A 5 -6.28 -3.62 -6.25
C PHE A 5 -5.38 -3.36 -7.46
N LEU A 6 -5.70 -3.97 -8.61
CA LEU A 6 -4.90 -3.85 -9.84
C LEU A 6 -5.55 -2.95 -10.89
N SER A 7 -6.89 -2.98 -10.98
CA SER A 7 -7.66 -2.17 -11.92
C SER A 7 -9.03 -1.83 -11.35
N LEU A 8 -9.57 -0.66 -11.72
CA LEU A 8 -10.94 -0.29 -11.37
C LEU A 8 -11.99 -1.21 -12.02
N VAL A 9 -11.67 -1.83 -13.15
CA VAL A 9 -12.58 -2.78 -13.83
C VAL A 9 -12.73 -4.10 -13.08
N ASP A 10 -11.83 -4.37 -12.14
CA ASP A 10 -11.83 -5.58 -11.33
C ASP A 10 -12.79 -5.50 -10.14
N ILE A 11 -13.34 -4.32 -9.87
CA ILE A 11 -14.08 -3.95 -8.66
C ILE A 11 -15.52 -3.65 -9.09
N ASP A 12 -16.48 -4.23 -8.37
CA ASP A 12 -17.88 -3.93 -8.64
C ASP A 12 -18.31 -2.58 -8.02
N ARG A 13 -19.51 -2.11 -8.38
CA ARG A 13 -20.01 -0.83 -7.90
C ARG A 13 -20.09 -0.77 -6.36
N HIS A 14 -20.54 -1.83 -5.71
CA HIS A 14 -20.72 -1.84 -4.26
C HIS A 14 -19.36 -1.82 -3.56
N GLU A 15 -18.40 -2.63 -4.03
CA GLU A 15 -17.02 -2.61 -3.51
C GLU A 15 -16.39 -1.21 -3.66
N LEU A 16 -16.63 -0.51 -4.78
CA LEU A 16 -16.15 0.86 -4.96
C LEU A 16 -16.83 1.87 -4.01
N GLU A 17 -18.15 1.75 -3.84
CA GLU A 17 -18.92 2.59 -2.92
C GLU A 17 -18.44 2.41 -1.47
N ASP A 18 -18.15 1.17 -1.07
CA ASP A 18 -17.58 0.83 0.25
C ASP A 18 -16.20 1.47 0.44
N ILE A 19 -15.29 1.32 -0.54
CA ILE A 19 -13.94 1.94 -0.49
C ILE A 19 -14.04 3.47 -0.31
N VAL A 20 -14.95 4.11 -1.03
CA VAL A 20 -15.14 5.57 -0.93
C VAL A 20 -15.73 5.96 0.42
N SER A 21 -16.71 5.19 0.92
CA SER A 21 -17.32 5.41 2.23
C SER A 21 -16.28 5.30 3.35
N ASP A 22 -15.44 4.25 3.32
CA ASP A 22 -14.36 4.04 4.27
C ASP A 22 -13.34 5.17 4.23
N ALA A 23 -12.96 5.63 3.03
CA ALA A 23 -12.04 6.77 2.88
C ALA A 23 -12.61 8.06 3.49
N ILE A 24 -13.91 8.32 3.33
CA ILE A 24 -14.59 9.46 3.95
C ILE A 24 -14.61 9.31 5.47
N HIS A 25 -14.91 8.12 5.98
CA HIS A 25 -14.96 7.85 7.41
C HIS A 25 -13.59 8.03 8.07
N LEU A 26 -12.53 7.46 7.50
CA LEU A 26 -11.15 7.63 7.98
C LEU A 26 -10.73 9.10 7.99
N LYS A 27 -11.09 9.86 6.96
CA LYS A 27 -10.84 11.31 6.92
C LYS A 27 -11.54 12.04 8.07
N GLN A 28 -12.78 11.70 8.38
CA GLN A 28 -13.52 12.28 9.51
C GLN A 28 -12.87 11.94 10.85
N MET A 29 -12.50 10.67 11.06
CA MET A 29 -11.80 10.23 12.29
C MET A 29 -10.50 11.01 12.49
N LYS A 30 -9.70 11.16 11.42
CA LYS A 30 -8.47 11.95 11.44
C LYS A 30 -8.73 13.42 11.79
N SER A 31 -9.72 14.05 11.17
CA SER A 31 -10.09 15.44 11.47
C SER A 31 -10.61 15.63 12.89
N ALA A 32 -11.27 14.63 13.47
CA ALA A 32 -11.74 14.64 14.84
C ALA A 32 -10.65 14.28 15.88
N GLY A 33 -9.42 13.96 15.45
CA GLY A 33 -8.35 13.50 16.33
C GLY A 33 -8.65 12.15 17.00
N THR A 34 -9.58 11.37 16.44
CA THR A 34 -9.93 10.05 16.96
C THR A 34 -8.85 9.04 16.57
N ALA A 35 -8.33 8.27 17.52
CA ALA A 35 -7.34 7.23 17.21
C ALA A 35 -7.95 6.11 16.35
N HIS A 36 -7.26 5.69 15.29
CA HIS A 36 -7.73 4.68 14.33
C HIS A 36 -6.57 3.86 13.75
N GLU A 37 -5.86 3.16 14.63
CA GLU A 37 -4.68 2.34 14.30
C GLU A 37 -5.06 0.98 13.67
N TYR A 38 -5.88 0.96 12.61
CA TYR A 38 -6.38 -0.27 11.98
C TYR A 38 -5.26 -1.15 11.39
N LEU A 39 -4.11 -0.57 11.07
CA LEU A 39 -2.94 -1.25 10.50
C LEU A 39 -1.79 -1.34 11.50
N LYS A 40 -2.07 -1.33 12.81
CA LYS A 40 -1.04 -1.40 13.85
C LYS A 40 -0.09 -2.57 13.64
N GLY A 41 1.21 -2.25 13.50
CA GLY A 41 2.27 -3.25 13.31
C GLY A 41 2.33 -3.87 11.92
N LYS A 42 1.55 -3.38 10.95
CA LYS A 42 1.56 -3.84 9.57
C LYS A 42 2.61 -3.11 8.73
N SER A 43 3.26 -3.85 7.84
CA SER A 43 4.30 -3.32 6.94
C SER A 43 3.85 -3.33 5.48
N LEU A 44 3.96 -2.19 4.80
CA LEU A 44 3.73 -2.03 3.36
C LEU A 44 5.06 -1.92 2.62
N GLY A 45 5.36 -2.84 1.71
CA GLY A 45 6.48 -2.69 0.77
C GLY A 45 6.08 -1.83 -0.43
N MET A 46 6.89 -0.83 -0.78
CA MET A 46 6.59 0.12 -1.84
C MET A 46 7.70 0.15 -2.90
N ILE A 47 7.46 -0.39 -4.09
CA ILE A 47 8.40 -0.38 -5.21
C ILE A 47 8.04 0.76 -6.18
N PHE A 48 9.03 1.60 -6.54
CA PHE A 48 8.84 2.71 -7.47
C PHE A 48 9.86 2.67 -8.63
N GLU A 49 9.46 2.16 -9.79
CA GLU A 49 10.22 2.27 -11.05
C GLU A 49 10.27 3.72 -11.55
N LYS A 50 9.21 4.50 -11.27
CA LYS A 50 9.14 5.92 -11.62
C LYS A 50 8.87 6.77 -10.39
N ALA A 51 9.69 7.81 -10.22
CA ALA A 51 9.53 8.76 -9.13
C ALA A 51 8.12 9.39 -9.11
N SER A 52 7.51 9.45 -7.92
CA SER A 52 6.22 10.09 -7.70
C SER A 52 6.09 10.60 -6.26
N THR A 53 6.12 11.93 -6.11
CA THR A 53 5.99 12.59 -4.81
C THR A 53 4.64 12.30 -4.15
N ARG A 54 3.55 12.50 -4.89
CA ARG A 54 2.19 12.36 -4.32
C ARG A 54 1.90 10.95 -3.86
N THR A 55 2.22 9.95 -4.69
CA THR A 55 1.98 8.55 -4.37
C THR A 55 2.84 8.11 -3.19
N ARG A 56 4.14 8.42 -3.18
CA ARG A 56 5.00 8.06 -2.06
C ARG A 56 4.49 8.65 -0.75
N VAL A 57 4.30 9.97 -0.72
CA VAL A 57 3.89 10.67 0.50
C VAL A 57 2.52 10.20 0.98
N SER A 58 1.56 9.97 0.07
CA SER A 58 0.22 9.53 0.48
C SER A 58 0.23 8.14 1.12
N PHE A 59 0.99 7.19 0.59
CA PHE A 59 1.08 5.85 1.17
C PHE A 59 1.86 5.83 2.48
N GLU A 60 2.96 6.58 2.57
CA GLU A 60 3.79 6.67 3.78
C GLU A 60 3.03 7.32 4.94
N VAL A 61 2.36 8.44 4.68
CA VAL A 61 1.49 9.11 5.66
C VAL A 61 0.28 8.24 6.01
N GLY A 62 -0.40 7.65 5.02
CA GLY A 62 -1.57 6.81 5.26
C GLY A 62 -1.25 5.58 6.12
N MET A 63 -0.13 4.89 5.88
CA MET A 63 0.33 3.79 6.73
C MET A 63 0.62 4.27 8.15
N THR A 64 1.33 5.38 8.29
CA THR A 64 1.67 5.96 9.60
C THR A 64 0.42 6.35 10.39
N ASP A 65 -0.55 7.02 9.76
CA ASP A 65 -1.81 7.43 10.38
C ASP A 65 -2.60 6.22 10.91
N LEU A 66 -2.54 5.11 10.19
CA LEU A 66 -3.20 3.85 10.53
C LEU A 66 -2.38 2.96 11.49
N GLY A 67 -1.25 3.44 12.02
CA GLY A 67 -0.39 2.73 12.97
C GLY A 67 0.55 1.69 12.34
N GLY A 68 0.62 1.65 11.02
CA GLY A 68 1.52 0.80 10.26
C GLY A 68 2.80 1.52 9.82
N HIS A 69 3.60 0.83 9.02
CA HIS A 69 4.87 1.34 8.51
C HIS A 69 5.02 1.05 7.01
N ALA A 70 5.57 2.00 6.26
CA ALA A 70 5.82 1.85 4.83
C ALA A 70 7.32 1.79 4.52
N LEU A 71 7.74 0.77 3.79
CA LEU A 71 9.12 0.55 3.35
C LEU A 71 9.26 1.01 1.90
N PHE A 72 10.04 2.07 1.68
CA PHE A 72 10.38 2.51 0.33
C PHE A 72 11.50 1.63 -0.23
N LEU A 73 11.21 0.91 -1.31
CA LEU A 73 12.12 0.01 -2.00
C LEU A 73 12.49 0.61 -3.35
N ASN A 74 13.68 1.21 -3.43
CA ASN A 74 14.21 1.74 -4.67
C ASN A 74 14.65 0.58 -5.59
N PRO A 75 14.12 0.47 -6.82
CA PRO A 75 14.50 -0.59 -7.75
C PRO A 75 15.98 -0.64 -8.08
N GLN A 76 16.71 0.48 -7.97
CA GLN A 76 18.16 0.51 -8.18
C GLN A 76 18.92 -0.24 -7.09
N ASP A 77 18.33 -0.36 -5.89
CA ASP A 77 18.91 -1.06 -4.75
C ASP A 77 18.42 -2.53 -4.68
N LEU A 78 17.41 -2.89 -5.50
CA LEU A 78 16.87 -4.25 -5.60
C LEU A 78 17.58 -5.06 -6.71
N GLN A 79 17.57 -6.38 -6.56
CA GLN A 79 18.03 -7.33 -7.59
C GLN A 79 16.96 -7.62 -8.67
N LEU A 80 15.88 -6.82 -8.67
CA LEU A 80 14.69 -7.02 -9.48
C LEU A 80 15.06 -6.87 -10.97
N GLY A 81 15.04 -7.98 -11.71
CA GLY A 81 15.42 -8.02 -13.13
C GLY A 81 16.92 -7.94 -13.41
N ARG A 82 17.79 -7.91 -12.38
CA ARG A 82 19.26 -7.90 -12.51
C ARG A 82 19.92 -9.10 -11.83
N GLY A 83 19.24 -10.22 -11.77
CA GLY A 83 19.77 -11.45 -11.15
C GLY A 83 18.72 -12.26 -10.42
N GLU A 84 17.56 -11.66 -10.12
CA GLU A 84 16.41 -12.35 -9.55
C GLU A 84 15.17 -12.17 -10.43
N GLU A 85 14.47 -13.28 -10.66
CA GLU A 85 13.17 -13.29 -11.34
C GLU A 85 12.14 -12.54 -10.48
N ILE A 86 11.27 -11.74 -11.12
CA ILE A 86 10.24 -10.94 -10.42
C ILE A 86 9.41 -11.81 -9.47
N ARG A 87 9.09 -13.03 -9.88
CA ARG A 87 8.33 -14.00 -9.07
C ARG A 87 9.06 -14.38 -7.78
N ASP A 88 10.38 -14.51 -7.83
CA ASP A 88 11.18 -14.93 -6.68
C ASP A 88 11.37 -13.76 -5.71
N THR A 89 11.62 -12.54 -6.23
CA THR A 89 11.57 -11.32 -5.41
C THR A 89 10.21 -11.14 -4.75
N ALA A 90 9.11 -11.33 -5.48
CA ALA A 90 7.76 -11.23 -4.93
C ALA A 90 7.50 -12.25 -3.80
N ARG A 91 7.95 -13.50 -3.98
CA ARG A 91 7.86 -14.55 -2.94
C ARG A 91 8.69 -14.24 -1.71
N ALA A 92 9.88 -13.67 -1.90
CA ALA A 92 10.74 -13.26 -0.79
C ALA A 92 10.07 -12.14 0.01
N LEU A 93 9.63 -11.08 -0.67
CA LEU A 93 8.97 -9.93 -0.02
C LEU A 93 7.68 -10.32 0.71
N ALA A 94 6.86 -11.20 0.13
CA ALA A 94 5.60 -11.66 0.73
C ALA A 94 5.75 -12.38 2.08
N ARG A 95 6.98 -12.75 2.48
CA ARG A 95 7.27 -13.32 3.81
C ARG A 95 7.59 -12.28 4.87
N TYR A 96 7.85 -11.03 4.48
CA TYR A 96 8.30 -9.96 5.36
C TYR A 96 7.29 -8.81 5.48
N VAL A 97 6.53 -8.53 4.42
CA VAL A 97 5.55 -7.44 4.37
C VAL A 97 4.12 -7.98 4.36
N ASP A 98 3.18 -7.23 4.93
CA ASP A 98 1.76 -7.57 4.94
C ASP A 98 1.05 -7.16 3.63
N ALA A 99 1.58 -6.15 2.93
CA ALA A 99 1.04 -5.65 1.68
C ALA A 99 2.14 -5.12 0.76
N MET A 100 1.85 -5.05 -0.54
CA MET A 100 2.73 -4.51 -1.57
C MET A 100 2.02 -3.44 -2.40
N MET A 101 2.75 -2.39 -2.72
CA MET A 101 2.40 -1.37 -3.72
C MET A 101 3.53 -1.28 -4.74
N ILE A 102 3.18 -1.16 -6.02
CA ILE A 102 4.13 -1.07 -7.13
C ILE A 102 3.71 0.10 -8.02
N ARG A 103 4.69 0.92 -8.44
CA ARG A 103 4.50 2.05 -9.35
C ARG A 103 5.61 2.16 -10.38
#